data_AF-A0A1Y1YVW2-F1
#
_entry.id   AF-A0A1Y1YVW2-F1
#
_cell.length_a   1.000
_cell.length_b   1.000
_cell.length_c   1.000
_cell.angle_alpha   90.00
_cell.angle_beta   90.00
_cell.angle_gamma   90.00
#
_symmetry.space_group_name_H-M   'P 1'
#
loop_
_entity.id
_entity.type
_entity.pdbx_description
1 polymer ?
#
loop_
_entity_poly.entity_id
_entity_poly.type
_entity_poly.pdbx_seq_one_letter_code
_entity_poly.pdbx_strand_id
1 'polypeptide(L)'
;MKRNFGSNEDIPIHISSASSTEKAKFCESFEAAHSSHKDSAEIAKLLNITLPPIRIDSQCKYGIIARGNAEIYLRFPREGYVENIWDHAAGSLIVKEAGGIVCDVFGKPLDFSKGRKLLNNKGVIATNGIVHNQVMNAIKSVFKLNNVLLT
;
A
#
# COMPACT_ATOMS: atom_id res chain seq x y z
N MET A 1 12.05 -10.60 -9.81
CA MET A 1 13.31 -11.30 -9.45
C MET A 1 14.37 -10.31 -8.99
N LYS A 2 15.33 -10.75 -8.19
CA LYS A 2 16.55 -10.03 -7.82
C LYS A 2 17.74 -10.83 -8.34
N ARG A 3 18.73 -10.15 -8.92
CA ARG A 3 19.98 -10.74 -9.39
C ARG A 3 21.14 -9.89 -8.89
N ASN A 4 22.16 -10.54 -8.34
CA ASN A 4 23.38 -9.85 -7.94
C ASN A 4 24.22 -9.55 -9.18
N PHE A 5 24.90 -8.38 -9.20
CA PHE A 5 25.85 -8.08 -10.26
C PHE A 5 26.97 -9.13 -10.26
N GLY A 6 27.10 -9.90 -11.34
CA GLY A 6 28.04 -11.02 -11.47
C GLY A 6 27.42 -12.41 -11.39
N SER A 7 26.13 -12.53 -11.06
CA SER A 7 25.39 -13.80 -11.13
C SER A 7 24.46 -13.84 -12.34
N ASN A 8 24.29 -15.03 -12.92
CA ASN A 8 23.26 -15.32 -13.93
C ASN A 8 22.02 -15.99 -13.32
N GLU A 9 21.98 -16.16 -11.99
CA GLU A 9 20.83 -16.73 -11.28
C GLU A 9 19.87 -15.63 -10.86
N ASP A 10 18.60 -15.81 -11.22
CA ASP A 10 17.50 -14.96 -10.79
C ASP A 10 16.87 -15.53 -9.52
N ILE A 11 16.85 -14.74 -8.45
CA ILE A 11 16.22 -15.09 -7.19
C ILE A 11 14.80 -14.50 -7.17
N PRO A 12 13.76 -15.30 -6.89
CA PRO A 12 12.41 -14.77 -6.69
C PRO A 12 12.40 -13.65 -5.62
N ILE A 13 11.57 -12.63 -5.85
CA ILE A 13 11.34 -11.62 -4.80
C ILE A 13 10.17 -12.07 -3.95
N HIS A 14 10.26 -11.80 -2.66
CA HIS A 14 9.21 -12.11 -1.70
C HIS A 14 8.96 -10.92 -0.79
N ILE A 15 7.72 -10.79 -0.36
CA ILE A 15 7.34 -9.86 0.68
C ILE A 15 8.06 -10.16 2.01
N SER A 16 8.07 -9.19 2.90
CA SER A 16 8.66 -9.33 4.24
C SER A 16 7.87 -10.32 5.08
N SER A 17 8.56 -11.16 5.86
CA SER A 17 7.94 -12.08 6.83
C SER A 17 7.52 -11.40 8.15
N ALA A 18 7.68 -10.08 8.27
CA ALA A 18 7.29 -9.35 9.47
C ALA A 18 5.79 -9.48 9.76
N SER A 19 5.47 -9.92 10.98
CA SER A 19 4.11 -10.14 11.47
C SER A 19 3.65 -9.13 12.52
N SER A 20 4.57 -8.31 13.03
CA SER A 20 4.24 -7.23 13.97
C SER A 20 4.22 -5.89 13.25
N THR A 21 3.18 -5.11 13.50
CA THR A 21 3.06 -3.75 12.98
C THR A 21 3.98 -2.77 13.71
N GLU A 22 4.39 -3.06 14.94
CA GLU A 22 5.21 -2.14 15.75
C GLU A 22 6.54 -1.79 15.08
N LYS A 23 7.12 -2.77 14.39
CA LYS A 23 8.39 -2.66 13.64
C LYS A 23 8.16 -2.67 12.13
N ALA A 24 6.92 -2.50 11.67
CA ALA A 24 6.63 -2.41 10.25
C ALA A 24 7.18 -1.10 9.68
N LYS A 25 7.81 -1.19 8.51
CA LYS A 25 8.18 -0.04 7.70
C LYS A 25 6.98 0.35 6.86
N PHE A 26 6.42 1.49 7.23
CA PHE A 26 5.34 2.14 6.52
C PHE A 26 5.92 3.04 5.43
N CYS A 27 5.37 2.99 4.21
CA CYS A 27 5.72 3.88 3.12
C CYS A 27 4.53 4.69 2.63
N GLU A 28 4.78 5.96 2.35
CA GLU A 28 3.81 6.92 1.84
C GLU A 28 4.45 7.80 0.77
N SER A 29 3.62 8.55 0.04
CA SER A 29 4.12 9.58 -0.87
C SER A 29 4.89 10.66 -0.12
N PHE A 30 5.93 11.22 -0.75
CA PHE A 30 6.65 12.35 -0.17
C PHE A 30 5.81 13.63 -0.27
N GLU A 31 5.09 13.81 -1.37
CA GLU A 31 4.22 14.97 -1.54
C GLU A 31 2.94 14.84 -0.70
N ALA A 32 2.65 15.89 0.09
CA ALA A 32 1.37 16.06 0.78
C ALA A 32 0.20 16.11 -0.22
N ALA A 33 0.48 16.62 -1.41
CA ALA A 33 -0.39 16.52 -2.57
C ALA A 33 -0.41 15.13 -3.20
N HIS A 34 -0.07 14.02 -2.51
CA HIS A 34 -0.50 12.65 -2.87
C HIS A 34 -1.11 11.77 -1.75
N SER A 35 -1.20 12.23 -0.50
CA SER A 35 -1.87 11.49 0.59
C SER A 35 -2.34 12.39 1.73
N SER A 36 -3.35 11.96 2.49
CA SER A 36 -3.66 12.58 3.79
C SER A 36 -2.65 12.11 4.83
N HIS A 37 -1.58 12.91 5.06
CA HIS A 37 -0.58 12.58 6.09
C HIS A 37 -1.18 12.49 7.49
N LYS A 38 -2.32 13.16 7.74
CA LYS A 38 -3.05 13.08 9.00
C LYS A 38 -3.63 11.68 9.22
N ASP A 39 -4.34 11.13 8.23
CA ASP A 39 -4.94 9.79 8.34
C ASP A 39 -3.84 8.72 8.40
N SER A 40 -2.77 8.87 7.61
CA SER A 40 -1.58 8.00 7.68
C SER A 40 -0.96 7.99 9.08
N ALA A 41 -0.79 9.16 9.71
CA ALA A 41 -0.21 9.26 11.04
C ALA A 41 -1.12 8.65 12.12
N GLU A 42 -2.43 8.83 12.01
CA GLU A 42 -3.39 8.23 12.95
C GLU A 42 -3.42 6.71 12.83
N ILE A 43 -3.37 6.17 11.60
CA ILE A 43 -3.26 4.73 11.36
C ILE A 43 -1.93 4.19 11.90
N ALA A 44 -0.82 4.87 11.66
CA ALA A 44 0.48 4.47 12.20
C ALA A 44 0.45 4.41 13.75
N LYS A 45 -0.22 5.38 14.39
CA LYS A 45 -0.43 5.38 15.84
C LYS A 45 -1.26 4.19 16.31
N LEU A 46 -2.39 3.90 15.65
CA LEU A 46 -3.23 2.74 16.01
C LEU A 46 -2.51 1.40 15.83
N LEU A 47 -1.58 1.34 14.88
CA LEU A 47 -0.76 0.17 14.59
C LEU A 47 0.52 0.08 15.45
N ASN A 48 0.73 1.04 16.36
CA ASN A 48 1.94 1.19 17.19
C ASN A 48 3.24 1.25 16.37
N ILE A 49 3.20 1.76 15.14
CA ILE A 49 4.40 1.86 14.29
C ILE A 49 5.39 2.84 14.93
N THR A 50 6.59 2.35 15.23
CA THR A 50 7.65 3.14 15.88
C THR A 50 8.70 3.65 14.91
N LEU A 51 8.81 3.02 13.73
CA LEU A 51 9.79 3.39 12.72
C LEU A 51 9.33 4.61 11.92
N PRO A 52 10.27 5.48 11.49
CA PRO A 52 9.93 6.60 10.62
C PRO A 52 9.41 6.10 9.26
N PRO A 53 8.48 6.83 8.62
CA PRO A 53 7.95 6.45 7.32
C PRO A 53 9.02 6.55 6.23
N ILE A 54 8.99 5.61 5.29
CA ILE A 54 9.76 5.67 4.05
C ILE A 54 8.97 6.52 3.06
N ARG A 55 9.44 7.73 2.79
CA ARG A 55 8.80 8.64 1.83
C ARG A 55 9.44 8.53 0.47
N ILE A 56 8.70 7.97 -0.48
CA ILE A 56 9.16 7.77 -1.87
C ILE A 56 8.01 7.95 -2.85
N ASP A 57 8.30 8.53 -4.01
CA ASP A 57 7.32 8.75 -5.07
C ASP A 57 7.42 7.72 -6.18
N SER A 58 6.47 7.71 -7.11
CA SER A 58 6.30 6.68 -8.15
C SER A 58 5.83 5.31 -7.66
N GLN A 59 5.77 4.34 -8.59
CA GLN A 59 5.44 2.95 -8.34
C GLN A 59 6.53 2.16 -7.60
N CYS A 60 7.70 2.77 -7.32
CA CYS A 60 8.73 2.11 -6.50
C CYS A 60 8.23 1.72 -5.10
N LYS A 61 7.15 2.34 -4.61
CA LYS A 61 6.40 1.92 -3.41
C LYS A 61 5.96 0.45 -3.49
N TYR A 62 5.39 0.00 -4.61
CA TYR A 62 5.08 -1.41 -4.79
C TYR A 62 6.35 -2.27 -4.84
N GLY A 63 7.41 -1.77 -5.47
CA GLY A 63 8.69 -2.46 -5.56
C GLY A 63 9.32 -2.74 -4.19
N ILE A 64 9.29 -1.77 -3.26
CA ILE A 64 9.83 -1.98 -1.92
C ILE A 64 8.96 -2.92 -1.07
N ILE A 65 7.64 -2.97 -1.31
CA ILE A 65 6.76 -3.96 -0.67
C ILE A 65 7.11 -5.36 -1.19
N ALA A 66 7.12 -5.53 -2.52
CA ALA A 66 7.37 -6.82 -3.17
C ALA A 66 8.77 -7.38 -2.91
N ARG A 67 9.74 -6.54 -2.56
CA ARG A 67 11.10 -6.93 -2.16
C ARG A 67 11.27 -7.15 -0.65
N GLY A 68 10.22 -7.00 0.14
CA GLY A 68 10.26 -7.11 1.60
C GLY A 68 11.03 -5.98 2.29
N ASN A 69 11.18 -4.84 1.62
CA ASN A 69 11.82 -3.66 2.18
C ASN A 69 10.83 -2.75 2.93
N ALA A 70 9.53 -2.90 2.69
CA ALA A 70 8.45 -2.33 3.50
C ALA A 70 7.29 -3.32 3.64
N GLU A 71 6.41 -3.05 4.60
CA GLU A 71 5.25 -3.90 4.90
C GLU A 71 3.93 -3.24 4.51
N ILE A 72 3.87 -1.90 4.44
CA ILE A 72 2.61 -1.16 4.29
C ILE A 72 2.82 0.01 3.32
N TYR A 73 1.94 0.12 2.32
CA TYR A 73 1.75 1.28 1.46
C TYR A 73 0.29 1.72 1.55
N LEU A 74 0.07 2.97 1.94
CA LEU A 74 -1.26 3.59 2.00
C LEU A 74 -1.35 4.76 1.01
N ARG A 75 -2.44 4.78 0.24
CA ARG A 75 -2.84 5.91 -0.60
C ARG A 75 -4.33 6.15 -0.44
N PHE A 76 -4.69 7.22 0.26
CA PHE A 76 -6.08 7.57 0.52
C PHE A 76 -6.71 8.31 -0.67
N PRO A 77 -8.03 8.09 -0.90
CA PRO A 77 -8.74 8.77 -1.97
C PRO A 77 -8.76 10.27 -1.75
N ARG A 78 -8.97 11.00 -2.85
CA ARG A 78 -9.24 12.44 -2.84
C ARG A 78 -10.54 12.77 -3.50
N GLU A 79 -11.15 13.83 -3.00
CA GLU A 79 -12.36 14.39 -3.60
C GLU A 79 -12.12 14.73 -5.08
N GLY A 80 -13.04 14.30 -5.94
CA GLY A 80 -12.99 14.53 -7.38
C GLY A 80 -11.89 13.78 -8.14
N TYR A 81 -11.08 12.94 -7.49
CA TYR A 81 -9.97 12.23 -8.13
C TYR A 81 -10.18 10.72 -8.14
N VAL A 82 -10.00 10.13 -9.33
CA VAL A 82 -9.94 8.69 -9.52
C VAL A 82 -8.57 8.32 -10.06
N GLU A 83 -7.95 7.33 -9.43
CA GLU A 83 -6.64 6.81 -9.82
C GLU A 83 -6.63 6.30 -11.27
N ASN A 84 -5.52 6.52 -11.95
CA ASN A 84 -5.31 5.91 -13.26
C ASN A 84 -4.82 4.46 -13.12
N ILE A 85 -5.21 3.60 -14.05
CA ILE A 85 -4.79 2.19 -14.02
C ILE A 85 -3.27 2.03 -14.20
N TRP A 86 -2.63 2.89 -14.99
CA TRP A 86 -1.20 2.79 -15.28
C TRP A 86 -0.33 3.11 -14.07
N ASP A 87 -0.86 3.82 -13.07
CA ASP A 87 -0.16 4.13 -11.82
C ASP A 87 -0.14 2.94 -10.85
N HIS A 88 -0.89 1.87 -11.12
CA HIS A 88 -1.12 0.78 -10.16
C HIS A 88 -1.10 -0.64 -10.74
N ALA A 89 -1.41 -0.85 -12.01
CA ALA A 89 -1.58 -2.20 -12.57
C ALA A 89 -0.31 -3.05 -12.44
N ALA A 90 0.82 -2.51 -12.89
CA ALA A 90 2.11 -3.22 -12.83
C ALA A 90 2.53 -3.50 -11.38
N GLY A 91 2.51 -2.47 -10.53
CA GLY A 91 2.87 -2.62 -9.12
C GLY A 91 1.95 -3.58 -8.36
N SER A 92 0.65 -3.58 -8.66
CA SER A 92 -0.32 -4.47 -8.02
C SER A 92 -0.05 -5.93 -8.34
N LEU A 93 0.23 -6.25 -9.61
CA LEU A 93 0.56 -7.61 -10.02
C LEU A 93 1.87 -8.08 -9.35
N ILE A 94 2.91 -7.24 -9.37
CA ILE A 94 4.21 -7.57 -8.78
C ILE A 94 4.09 -7.88 -7.27
N VAL A 95 3.33 -7.09 -6.51
CA VAL A 95 3.13 -7.35 -5.08
C VAL A 95 2.36 -8.65 -4.85
N LYS A 96 1.32 -8.93 -5.65
CA LYS A 96 0.54 -10.18 -5.53
C LYS A 96 1.39 -11.41 -5.79
N GLU A 97 2.17 -11.41 -6.87
CA GLU A 97 3.08 -12.51 -7.21
C GLU A 97 4.20 -12.70 -6.17
N ALA A 98 4.59 -11.63 -5.46
CA ALA A 98 5.54 -11.70 -4.35
C ALA A 98 4.93 -12.22 -3.03
N GLY A 99 3.61 -12.50 -3.00
CA GLY A 99 2.88 -13.00 -1.83
C GLY A 99 2.15 -11.93 -1.01
N GLY A 100 2.11 -10.68 -1.48
CA GLY A 100 1.41 -9.59 -0.81
C GLY A 100 -0.06 -9.44 -1.20
N ILE A 101 -0.73 -8.48 -0.57
CA ILE A 101 -2.13 -8.15 -0.86
C ILE A 101 -2.23 -6.70 -1.33
N VAL A 102 -3.03 -6.47 -2.37
CA VAL A 102 -3.36 -5.13 -2.88
C VAL A 102 -4.88 -5.00 -3.05
N CYS A 103 -5.45 -3.98 -2.42
CA CYS A 103 -6.87 -3.68 -2.43
C CYS A 103 -7.10 -2.16 -2.34
N ASP A 104 -8.35 -1.73 -2.28
CA ASP A 104 -8.71 -0.36 -1.95
C ASP A 104 -8.92 -0.18 -0.43
N VAL A 105 -9.29 1.02 0.01
CA VAL A 105 -9.49 1.33 1.45
C VAL A 105 -10.65 0.57 2.10
N PHE A 106 -11.50 -0.09 1.31
CA PHE A 106 -12.60 -0.93 1.79
C PHE A 106 -12.26 -2.42 1.77
N GLY A 107 -11.07 -2.79 1.29
CA GLY A 107 -10.64 -4.18 1.17
C GLY A 107 -11.08 -4.83 -0.14
N LYS A 108 -11.65 -4.07 -1.09
CA LYS A 108 -12.04 -4.61 -2.39
C LYS A 108 -10.81 -4.74 -3.30
N PRO A 109 -10.64 -5.84 -4.04
CA PRO A 109 -9.60 -5.93 -5.07
C PRO A 109 -9.69 -4.79 -6.08
N LEU A 110 -8.54 -4.34 -6.58
CA LEU A 110 -8.50 -3.31 -7.64
C LEU A 110 -9.09 -3.87 -8.94
N ASP A 111 -10.07 -3.15 -9.51
CA ASP A 111 -10.77 -3.49 -10.74
C ASP A 111 -10.22 -2.67 -11.91
N PHE A 112 -9.33 -3.29 -12.68
CA PHE A 112 -8.70 -2.71 -13.86
C PHE A 112 -9.57 -2.85 -15.14
N SER A 113 -10.80 -3.37 -15.05
CA SER A 113 -11.65 -3.66 -16.22
C SER A 113 -12.47 -2.47 -16.74
N LYS A 114 -12.43 -1.32 -16.05
CA LYS A 114 -13.34 -0.18 -16.30
C LYS A 114 -12.72 0.94 -17.14
N GLY A 115 -11.76 0.60 -18.00
CA GLY A 115 -11.07 1.56 -18.86
C GLY A 115 -9.84 2.16 -18.19
N ARG A 116 -9.61 3.46 -18.37
CA ARG A 116 -8.36 4.14 -17.95
C ARG A 116 -8.26 4.45 -16.45
N LYS A 117 -9.34 4.26 -15.70
CA LYS A 117 -9.49 4.69 -14.31
C LYS A 117 -9.97 3.54 -13.42
N LEU A 118 -9.59 3.56 -12.15
CA LEU A 118 -10.10 2.64 -11.13
C LEU A 118 -11.50 3.08 -10.65
N LEU A 119 -12.49 3.11 -11.56
CA LEU A 119 -13.84 3.62 -11.29
C LEU A 119 -14.59 2.88 -10.17
N ASN A 120 -14.17 1.65 -9.88
CA ASN A 120 -14.80 0.74 -8.94
C ASN A 120 -14.07 0.63 -7.59
N ASN A 121 -13.08 1.51 -7.33
CA ASN A 121 -12.25 1.50 -6.13
C ASN A 121 -12.02 2.91 -5.58
N LYS A 122 -11.68 3.01 -4.29
CA LYS A 122 -11.28 4.26 -3.65
C LYS A 122 -9.94 4.11 -2.92
N GLY A 123 -8.94 4.89 -3.35
CA GLY A 123 -7.58 4.76 -2.83
C GLY A 123 -6.96 3.39 -3.13
N VAL A 124 -5.78 3.16 -2.58
CA VAL A 124 -4.98 1.97 -2.80
C VAL A 124 -4.23 1.61 -1.51
N ILE A 125 -4.32 0.35 -1.12
CA ILE A 125 -3.60 -0.25 -0.01
C ILE A 125 -2.78 -1.41 -0.57
N ALA A 126 -1.48 -1.46 -0.29
CA ALA A 126 -0.65 -2.63 -0.54
C ALA A 126 0.08 -3.03 0.74
N THR A 127 0.14 -4.33 1.01
CA THR A 127 0.80 -4.86 2.21
C THR A 127 1.57 -6.14 1.92
N ASN A 128 2.39 -6.58 2.87
CA ASN A 128 3.02 -7.91 2.85
C ASN A 128 2.03 -9.07 3.05
N GLY A 129 0.72 -8.83 3.12
CA GLY A 129 -0.31 -9.84 3.35
C GLY A 129 -0.44 -10.27 4.82
N ILE A 130 0.67 -10.40 5.54
CA ILE A 130 0.70 -10.87 6.94
C ILE A 130 0.00 -9.87 7.87
N VAL A 131 0.35 -8.58 7.80
CA VAL A 131 -0.23 -7.54 8.67
C VAL A 131 -1.51 -6.92 8.08
N HIS A 132 -2.00 -7.44 6.95
CA HIS A 132 -3.07 -6.81 6.16
C HIS A 132 -4.34 -6.56 6.98
N ASN A 133 -4.80 -7.56 7.74
CA ASN A 133 -6.02 -7.43 8.54
C ASN A 133 -5.90 -6.38 9.64
N GLN A 134 -4.73 -6.26 10.27
CA GLN A 134 -4.48 -5.23 11.27
C GLN A 134 -4.55 -3.83 10.64
N VAL A 135 -3.94 -3.66 9.48
CA VAL A 135 -3.99 -2.41 8.69
C VAL A 135 -5.43 -2.06 8.31
N MET A 136 -6.20 -3.00 7.77
CA MET A 136 -7.59 -2.77 7.39
C MET A 136 -8.47 -2.42 8.59
N ASN A 137 -8.24 -3.02 9.76
CA ASN A 137 -8.95 -2.66 10.98
C ASN A 137 -8.61 -1.24 11.45
N ALA A 138 -7.34 -0.84 11.38
CA ALA A 138 -6.93 0.52 11.71
C ALA A 138 -7.56 1.56 10.76
N ILE A 139 -7.54 1.30 9.45
CA ILE A 139 -8.20 2.18 8.44
C ILE A 139 -9.69 2.33 8.76
N LYS A 140 -10.39 1.23 9.01
CA LYS A 140 -11.83 1.26 9.36
C LYS A 140 -12.10 2.09 10.61
N SER A 141 -11.24 2.01 11.62
CA SER A 141 -11.38 2.80 12.85
C SER A 141 -11.21 4.30 12.59
N VAL A 142 -10.17 4.71 11.86
CA VAL A 142 -9.94 6.14 11.53
C VAL A 142 -11.07 6.70 10.67
N PHE A 143 -11.54 5.95 9.67
CA PHE A 143 -12.61 6.42 8.79
C PHE A 143 -13.96 6.56 9.51
N LYS A 144 -14.25 5.68 10.48
CA LYS A 144 -15.41 5.84 11.37
C LYS A 144 -15.31 7.09 12.25
N LEU A 145 -14.13 7.38 12.80
CA LEU A 145 -13.92 8.54 13.67
C LEU A 145 -14.05 9.87 12.91
N ASN A 146 -13.59 9.91 11.66
CA ASN A 146 -13.56 11.14 10.86
C ASN A 146 -14.86 11.44 10.11
N ASN A 147 -15.96 10.69 10.34
CA ASN A 147 -17.24 10.85 9.65
C ASN A 147 -17.10 10.97 8.11
N VAL A 148 -16.07 10.34 7.55
CA VAL A 148 -15.93 10.21 6.09
C VAL A 148 -17.00 9.20 5.68
N LEU A 149 -18.19 9.73 5.39
CA LEU A 149 -19.33 8.96 4.93
C LEU A 149 -18.87 8.09 3.75
N LEU A 150 -19.07 6.79 3.91
CA LEU A 150 -18.80 5.72 2.96
C LEU A 150 -19.77 5.76 1.75
N THR A 151 -20.09 6.96 1.25
CA THR A 151 -20.90 7.15 0.03
C THR A 151 -20.08 6.86 -1.20
#